data_AF-A0A6J8BHJ6-F1
#
_entry.id   AF-A0A6J8BHJ6-F1
#
_cell.length_a   1.000
_cell.length_b   1.000
_cell.length_c   1.000
_cell.angle_alpha   90.00
_cell.angle_beta   90.00
_cell.angle_gamma   90.00
#
_symmetry.space_group_name_H-M   'P 1'
#
loop_
_entity.id
_entity.type
_entity.pdbx_description
1 polymer ?
#
loop_
_entity_poly.entity_id
_entity_poly.type
_entity_poly.pdbx_seq_one_letter_code
_entity_poly.pdbx_strand_id
1 'polypeptide(L)'
;MKDQDAFSISFKRSMQVKTLNEKTKIRTQGDTLNVSSQLLFQRLITAAKHVTDDVSKIFSYELSNFPSAMFDTSGAMRKPQKSNLAEALWAIGDCSAEYETSTTDVQYVLDGGSLLHRIQWPRGVTFGRIAYLYVDHVCRKYNTAIVVFDGYGNGPSTKDSTHQRQTKGIVGTKVLFKEDTPFKSKKEQFLGNVENKQNFINLLAERFKSQNIVSHHAESDADVLIVQTAVESAKSTTTVLIGEDTDLLVLLCYHINSCHHNIIFQSEMKQSTKKFKVWDLKKTKNVLGEEFCKVLPFVQSISGCDTTSRLFGIGKGQAVKKAQTDEYFMECANTFTDTMYKDTQLLLRHKPILCLKRKY
;
A
#
# COMPACT_ATOMS: atom_id res chain seq x y z
N MET A 1 -28.14 -21.97 10.56
CA MET A 1 -26.99 -21.46 11.34
C MET A 1 -26.64 -20.08 10.79
N LYS A 2 -27.22 -19.04 11.39
CA LYS A 2 -26.80 -17.64 11.20
C LYS A 2 -26.06 -17.23 12.48
N ASP A 3 -25.02 -16.43 12.34
CA ASP A 3 -24.30 -15.73 13.42
C ASP A 3 -23.34 -16.55 14.31
N GLN A 4 -22.81 -17.68 13.83
CA GLN A 4 -21.65 -18.34 14.46
C GLN A 4 -20.37 -18.07 13.65
N ASP A 5 -19.27 -17.83 14.36
CA ASP A 5 -17.93 -17.75 13.78
C ASP A 5 -17.61 -19.07 13.08
N ALA A 6 -17.26 -19.01 11.79
CA ALA A 6 -16.92 -20.18 10.97
C ALA A 6 -15.76 -20.99 11.58
N PHE A 7 -14.90 -20.35 12.38
CA PHE A 7 -13.78 -20.99 13.06
C PHE A 7 -14.15 -21.66 14.39
N SER A 8 -15.36 -21.44 14.92
CA SER A 8 -15.85 -22.08 16.16
C SER A 8 -16.51 -23.45 15.94
N ILE A 9 -16.72 -23.84 14.68
CA ILE A 9 -17.37 -25.11 14.32
C ILE A 9 -16.29 -26.18 14.16
N SER A 10 -16.17 -27.06 15.16
CA SER A 10 -15.25 -28.21 15.13
C SER A 10 -16.03 -29.50 14.85
N PHE A 11 -15.73 -30.18 13.75
CA PHE A 11 -16.25 -31.52 13.45
C PHE A 11 -15.44 -32.61 14.16
N LYS A 12 -16.08 -33.74 14.49
CA LYS A 12 -15.36 -34.95 14.93
C LYS A 12 -14.27 -35.29 13.91
N ARG A 13 -13.08 -35.68 14.37
CA ARG A 13 -11.90 -36.00 13.52
C ARG A 13 -12.19 -37.08 12.47
N SER A 14 -13.16 -37.97 12.72
CA SER A 14 -13.65 -39.00 11.78
C SER A 14 -14.54 -38.45 10.67
N MET A 15 -15.12 -37.26 10.85
CA MET A 15 -15.97 -36.55 9.89
C MET A 15 -15.25 -35.38 9.21
N GLN A 16 -14.01 -35.10 9.61
CA GLN A 16 -13.17 -34.10 8.95
C GLN A 16 -12.60 -34.69 7.66
N VAL A 17 -12.92 -34.06 6.54
CA VAL A 17 -12.34 -34.41 5.24
C VAL A 17 -10.88 -33.93 5.25
N LYS A 18 -9.92 -34.85 5.07
CA LYS A 18 -8.52 -34.47 4.96
C LYS A 18 -8.32 -33.70 3.66
N THR A 19 -7.96 -32.43 3.78
CA THR A 19 -7.70 -31.60 2.61
C THR A 19 -6.41 -32.06 1.92
N LEU A 20 -6.32 -31.86 0.61
CA LEU A 20 -5.10 -32.17 -0.15
C LEU A 20 -3.85 -31.46 0.39
N ASN A 21 -4.01 -30.33 1.09
CA ASN A 21 -2.93 -29.62 1.76
C ASN A 21 -2.33 -30.38 2.96
N GLU A 22 -3.11 -31.27 3.61
CA GLU A 22 -2.61 -32.07 4.74
C GLU A 22 -1.72 -33.24 4.30
N LYS A 23 -1.78 -33.62 3.02
CA LYS A 23 -0.98 -34.71 2.43
C LYS A 23 -0.08 -34.22 1.31
N THR A 24 0.76 -33.22 1.60
CA THR A 24 1.83 -32.82 0.68
C THR A 24 2.89 -33.90 0.51
N LYS A 25 3.03 -34.85 1.45
CA LYS A 25 4.00 -35.95 1.37
C LYS A 25 3.30 -37.30 1.37
N ILE A 26 3.35 -38.00 0.23
CA ILE A 26 2.89 -39.39 0.12
C ILE A 26 4.13 -40.29 0.14
N ARG A 27 4.13 -41.29 1.02
CA ARG A 27 5.17 -42.33 1.03
C ARG A 27 4.72 -43.48 0.16
N THR A 28 5.53 -43.82 -0.85
CA THR A 28 5.32 -44.97 -1.72
C THR A 28 6.64 -45.68 -1.92
N GLN A 29 6.69 -46.98 -1.63
CA GLN A 29 7.85 -47.86 -1.84
C GLN A 29 9.21 -47.29 -1.38
N GLY A 30 9.25 -46.68 -0.19
CA GLY A 30 10.49 -46.16 0.41
C GLY A 30 10.79 -44.69 0.14
N ASP A 31 10.19 -44.10 -0.91
CA ASP A 31 10.40 -42.70 -1.26
C ASP A 31 9.27 -41.79 -0.77
N THR A 32 9.64 -40.59 -0.32
CA THR A 32 8.69 -39.54 0.07
C THR A 32 8.44 -38.62 -1.12
N LEU A 33 7.34 -38.82 -1.83
CA LEU A 33 6.94 -37.97 -2.94
C LEU A 33 6.21 -36.74 -2.43
N ASN A 34 6.72 -35.56 -2.79
CA ASN A 34 6.04 -34.30 -2.53
C ASN A 34 4.96 -34.09 -3.61
N VAL A 35 3.69 -34.26 -3.24
CA VAL A 35 2.56 -34.04 -4.16
C VAL A 35 2.26 -32.55 -4.20
N SER A 36 2.79 -31.90 -5.23
CA SER A 36 2.35 -30.55 -5.60
C SER A 36 0.90 -30.60 -6.07
N SER A 37 0.02 -29.88 -5.39
CA SER A 37 -1.37 -29.68 -5.81
C SER A 37 -1.46 -29.15 -7.24
N GLN A 38 -0.50 -28.33 -7.66
CA GLN A 38 -0.41 -27.79 -9.01
C GLN A 38 -0.06 -28.85 -10.06
N LEU A 39 0.80 -29.82 -9.72
CA LEU A 39 1.13 -30.93 -10.63
C LEU A 39 -0.05 -31.90 -10.76
N LEU A 40 -0.72 -32.21 -9.64
CA LEU A 40 -1.94 -33.02 -9.65
C LEU A 40 -3.02 -32.36 -10.53
N PHE A 41 -3.17 -31.05 -10.40
CA PHE A 41 -4.09 -30.25 -11.20
C PHE A 41 -3.77 -30.28 -12.71
N GLN A 42 -2.50 -30.07 -13.10
CA GLN A 42 -2.08 -30.18 -14.50
C GLN A 42 -2.41 -31.56 -15.09
N ARG A 43 -2.20 -32.62 -14.29
CA ARG A 43 -2.55 -34.00 -14.68
C ARG A 43 -4.06 -34.19 -14.81
N LEU A 44 -4.86 -33.64 -13.90
CA LEU A 44 -6.33 -33.70 -13.96
C LEU A 44 -6.88 -32.97 -15.19
N ILE A 45 -6.38 -31.78 -15.53
CA ILE A 45 -6.76 -31.09 -16.78
C ILE A 45 -6.38 -31.93 -18.00
N THR A 46 -5.16 -32.49 -18.01
CA THR A 46 -4.68 -33.30 -19.14
C THR A 46 -5.53 -34.54 -19.31
N ALA A 47 -5.84 -35.25 -18.22
CA ALA A 47 -6.73 -36.40 -18.23
C ALA A 47 -8.15 -36.03 -18.66
N ALA A 48 -8.69 -34.92 -18.15
CA ALA A 48 -10.03 -34.47 -18.46
C ALA A 48 -10.18 -34.04 -19.93
N LYS A 49 -9.13 -33.48 -20.56
CA LYS A 49 -9.10 -33.23 -22.02
C LYS A 49 -9.26 -34.50 -22.86
N HIS A 50 -8.91 -35.67 -22.31
CA HIS A 50 -9.12 -36.96 -22.99
C HIS A 50 -10.52 -37.54 -22.74
N VAL A 51 -11.29 -36.96 -21.81
CA VAL A 51 -12.62 -37.45 -21.40
C VAL A 51 -13.74 -36.51 -21.87
N THR A 52 -13.44 -35.22 -22.05
CA THR A 52 -14.41 -34.23 -22.53
C THR A 52 -13.73 -33.19 -23.43
N ASP A 53 -14.39 -32.88 -24.56
CA ASP A 53 -13.98 -31.80 -25.46
C ASP A 53 -14.39 -30.40 -24.94
N ASP A 54 -15.33 -30.34 -23.99
CA ASP A 54 -15.83 -29.10 -23.41
C ASP A 54 -15.02 -28.71 -22.16
N VAL A 55 -13.82 -28.18 -22.42
CA VAL A 55 -12.90 -27.72 -21.38
C VAL A 55 -13.52 -26.60 -20.52
N SER A 56 -14.51 -25.87 -21.04
CA SER A 56 -15.20 -24.80 -20.31
C SER A 56 -15.93 -25.31 -19.08
N LYS A 57 -16.51 -26.53 -19.15
CA LYS A 57 -17.12 -27.21 -18.00
C LYS A 57 -16.12 -27.62 -16.92
N ILE A 58 -14.85 -27.83 -17.27
CA ILE A 58 -13.81 -28.14 -16.28
C ILE A 58 -13.48 -26.88 -15.48
N PHE A 59 -13.37 -25.74 -16.16
CA PHE A 59 -13.08 -24.44 -15.55
C PHE A 59 -14.25 -23.83 -14.76
N SER A 60 -15.43 -24.45 -14.76
CA SER A 60 -16.55 -24.03 -13.90
C SER A 60 -16.42 -24.56 -12.45
N TYR A 61 -15.55 -25.54 -12.21
CA TYR A 61 -15.29 -26.08 -10.87
C TYR A 61 -14.07 -25.43 -10.22
N GLU A 62 -14.01 -25.50 -8.88
CA GLU A 62 -12.85 -25.01 -8.13
C GLU A 62 -11.68 -25.98 -8.29
N LEU A 63 -10.72 -25.58 -9.12
CA LEU A 63 -9.62 -26.43 -9.58
C LEU A 63 -8.37 -26.38 -8.69
N SER A 64 -8.40 -25.57 -7.64
CA SER A 64 -7.29 -25.34 -6.71
C SER A 64 -7.82 -24.79 -5.39
N ASN A 65 -7.19 -25.13 -4.27
CA ASN A 65 -7.55 -24.64 -2.93
C ASN A 65 -7.47 -23.10 -2.77
N PHE A 66 -6.84 -22.42 -3.73
CA PHE A 66 -6.74 -20.98 -3.82
C PHE A 66 -6.48 -20.58 -5.28
N PRO A 67 -6.94 -19.41 -5.76
CA PRO A 67 -6.69 -18.96 -7.11
C PRO A 67 -5.19 -18.80 -7.40
N SER A 68 -4.58 -19.69 -8.18
CA SER A 68 -3.14 -19.62 -8.54
C SER A 68 -2.74 -18.34 -9.28
N ALA A 69 -3.72 -17.63 -9.84
CA ALA A 69 -3.55 -16.29 -10.41
C ALA A 69 -3.21 -15.23 -9.36
N MET A 70 -3.68 -15.38 -8.12
CA MET A 70 -3.49 -14.43 -7.01
C MET A 70 -2.58 -14.97 -5.91
N PHE A 71 -2.33 -16.27 -5.85
CA PHE A 71 -1.52 -16.87 -4.79
C PHE A 71 -0.38 -17.67 -5.38
N ASP A 72 0.77 -17.65 -4.69
CA ASP A 72 1.91 -18.50 -5.04
C ASP A 72 1.74 -19.92 -4.49
N THR A 73 2.71 -20.79 -4.76
CA THR A 73 2.69 -22.20 -4.32
C THR A 73 2.70 -22.39 -2.81
N SER A 74 3.03 -21.34 -2.04
CA SER A 74 2.96 -21.35 -0.57
C SER A 74 1.59 -20.91 -0.04
N GLY A 75 0.66 -20.53 -0.91
CA GLY A 75 -0.64 -19.97 -0.52
C GLY A 75 -0.57 -18.51 -0.09
N ALA A 76 0.55 -17.81 -0.32
CA ALA A 76 0.70 -16.39 -0.03
C ALA A 76 0.31 -15.55 -1.25
N MET A 77 -0.23 -14.34 -1.02
CA MET A 77 -0.50 -13.38 -2.10
C MET A 77 0.77 -13.08 -2.89
N ARG A 78 0.67 -13.06 -4.23
CA ARG A 78 1.82 -12.77 -5.10
C ARG A 78 2.29 -11.33 -4.87
N LYS A 79 3.59 -11.18 -4.64
CA LYS A 79 4.20 -9.90 -4.30
C LYS A 79 4.15 -8.89 -5.46
N PRO A 80 3.81 -7.62 -5.19
CA PRO A 80 3.92 -6.56 -6.18
C PRO A 80 5.38 -6.16 -6.42
N GLN A 81 5.68 -5.68 -7.63
CA GLN A 81 6.91 -4.94 -7.90
C GLN A 81 6.60 -3.44 -7.76
N LYS A 82 6.77 -2.90 -6.54
CA LYS A 82 6.30 -1.55 -6.15
C LYS A 82 6.85 -0.41 -7.00
N SER A 83 8.17 -0.41 -7.29
CA SER A 83 8.85 0.71 -7.97
C SER A 83 8.52 0.88 -9.45
N ASN A 84 7.84 -0.09 -10.08
CA ASN A 84 7.69 -0.10 -11.53
C ASN A 84 6.53 0.77 -12.05
N LEU A 85 5.59 1.19 -11.19
CA LEU A 85 4.45 1.99 -11.66
C LEU A 85 4.86 3.45 -11.91
N ALA A 86 5.52 4.09 -10.96
CA ALA A 86 6.01 5.46 -11.13
C ALA A 86 6.94 5.58 -12.35
N GLU A 87 7.81 4.59 -12.58
CA GLU A 87 8.64 4.52 -13.78
C GLU A 87 7.80 4.42 -15.07
N ALA A 88 6.79 3.54 -15.09
CA ALA A 88 5.93 3.37 -16.25
C ALA A 88 5.12 4.63 -16.56
N LEU A 89 4.63 5.36 -15.54
CA LEU A 89 3.92 6.62 -15.72
C LEU A 89 4.84 7.73 -16.22
N TRP A 90 6.06 7.82 -15.67
CA TRP A 90 7.05 8.81 -16.08
C TRP A 90 7.51 8.62 -17.53
N ALA A 91 7.45 7.40 -18.05
CA ALA A 91 7.82 7.10 -19.43
C ALA A 91 6.78 7.54 -20.48
N ILE A 92 5.57 7.94 -20.05
CA ILE A 92 4.49 8.34 -20.96
C ILE A 92 4.73 9.73 -21.56
N GLY A 93 5.35 10.64 -20.81
CA GLY A 93 5.63 12.00 -21.27
C GLY A 93 6.34 12.85 -20.23
N ASP A 94 6.47 14.14 -20.49
CA ASP A 94 7.16 15.07 -19.58
C ASP A 94 6.29 15.45 -18.39
N CYS A 95 6.55 14.78 -17.27
CA CYS A 95 5.91 15.02 -15.98
C CYS A 95 6.79 15.87 -15.03
N SER A 96 7.90 16.43 -15.52
CA SER A 96 8.92 17.04 -14.66
C SER A 96 8.54 18.45 -14.19
N ALA A 97 8.76 18.71 -12.90
CA ALA A 97 8.77 20.06 -12.36
C ALA A 97 10.15 20.68 -12.51
N GLU A 98 10.19 21.97 -12.82
CA GLU A 98 11.42 22.75 -12.71
C GLU A 98 11.69 22.99 -11.22
N TYR A 99 12.93 22.77 -10.79
CA TYR A 99 13.31 22.94 -9.39
C TYR A 99 13.44 24.43 -9.06
N GLU A 100 12.32 25.11 -8.86
CA GLU A 100 12.34 26.51 -8.43
C GLU A 100 12.81 26.58 -6.97
N THR A 101 13.98 27.19 -6.78
CA THR A 101 14.71 27.19 -5.52
C THR A 101 14.24 28.28 -4.55
N SER A 102 13.19 29.02 -4.89
CA SER A 102 12.88 30.28 -4.20
C SER A 102 11.45 30.78 -4.41
N THR A 103 10.46 29.94 -4.16
CA THR A 103 9.11 30.45 -3.86
C THR A 103 8.96 30.46 -2.34
N THR A 104 9.04 31.66 -1.75
CA THR A 104 8.88 31.86 -0.30
C THR A 104 7.48 31.56 0.19
N ASP A 105 6.54 31.32 -0.72
CA ASP A 105 5.12 31.04 -0.47
C ASP A 105 4.75 29.64 -1.00
N VAL A 106 5.27 28.61 -0.34
CA VAL A 106 4.96 27.20 -0.62
C VAL A 106 4.58 26.48 0.66
N GLN A 107 3.49 25.73 0.59
CA GLN A 107 3.06 24.82 1.65
C GLN A 107 3.69 23.45 1.44
N TYR A 108 4.37 22.92 2.44
CA TYR A 108 4.85 21.54 2.45
C TYR A 108 3.86 20.64 3.17
N VAL A 109 3.57 19.48 2.57
CA VAL A 109 2.85 18.39 3.20
C VAL A 109 3.80 17.20 3.29
N LEU A 110 4.08 16.74 4.50
CA LEU A 110 5.06 15.69 4.77
C LEU A 110 4.36 14.39 5.16
N ASP A 111 4.73 13.31 4.49
CA ASP A 111 4.45 11.95 4.96
C ASP A 111 5.21 11.68 6.27
N GLY A 112 4.46 11.63 7.37
CA GLY A 112 4.96 11.38 8.71
C GLY A 112 5.54 9.98 8.87
N GLY A 113 5.03 8.98 8.15
CA GLY A 113 5.56 7.62 8.12
C GLY A 113 6.99 7.60 7.56
N SER A 114 7.20 8.22 6.40
CA SER A 114 8.54 8.39 5.82
C SER A 114 9.47 9.24 6.71
N LEU A 115 8.94 10.34 7.28
CA LEU A 115 9.69 11.21 8.19
C LEU A 115 10.21 10.42 9.41
N LEU A 116 9.38 9.58 10.03
CA LEU A 116 9.78 8.74 11.16
C LEU A 116 11.02 7.92 10.86
N HIS A 117 11.14 7.35 9.66
CA HIS A 117 12.28 6.52 9.30
C HIS A 117 13.53 7.32 8.89
N ARG A 118 13.39 8.61 8.55
CA ARG A 118 14.47 9.44 8.03
C ARG A 118 15.52 9.85 9.07
N ILE A 119 15.10 10.24 10.26
CA ILE A 119 16.00 10.82 11.27
C ILE A 119 16.65 9.72 12.10
N GLN A 120 17.98 9.73 12.19
CA GLN A 120 18.72 8.74 12.98
C GLN A 120 18.53 8.99 14.48
N TRP A 121 18.41 7.92 15.26
CA TRP A 121 18.25 8.01 16.72
C TRP A 121 19.56 7.64 17.41
N PRO A 122 20.31 8.62 17.95
CA PRO A 122 21.54 8.32 18.66
C PRO A 122 21.23 7.58 19.97
N ARG A 123 22.02 6.55 20.27
CA ARG A 123 21.88 5.80 21.53
C ARG A 123 22.27 6.66 22.72
N GLY A 124 21.54 6.52 23.83
CA GLY A 124 21.75 7.26 25.07
C GLY A 124 21.11 8.66 25.10
N VAL A 125 20.60 9.15 23.98
CA VAL A 125 19.89 10.44 23.90
C VAL A 125 18.45 10.26 24.35
N THR A 126 17.89 11.27 25.02
CA THR A 126 16.52 11.22 25.54
C THR A 126 15.47 11.31 24.43
N PHE A 127 14.28 10.76 24.65
CA PHE A 127 13.19 10.84 23.67
C PHE A 127 12.79 12.29 23.34
N GLY A 128 12.83 13.20 24.30
CA GLY A 128 12.57 14.62 24.08
C GLY A 128 13.61 15.26 23.16
N ARG A 129 14.90 14.89 23.31
CA ARG A 129 15.95 15.36 22.41
C ARG A 129 15.83 14.72 21.03
N ILE A 130 15.45 13.45 20.93
CA ILE A 130 15.14 12.81 19.65
C ILE A 130 13.97 13.54 18.97
N ALA A 131 12.88 13.81 19.68
CA ALA A 131 11.74 14.55 19.14
C ALA A 131 12.14 15.95 18.66
N TYR A 132 13.03 16.64 19.37
CA TYR A 132 13.61 17.91 18.92
C TYR A 132 14.36 17.78 17.59
N LEU A 133 15.06 16.67 17.31
CA LEU A 133 15.71 16.48 16.01
C LEU A 133 14.69 16.47 14.85
N TYR A 134 13.47 15.99 15.06
CA TYR A 134 12.39 16.04 14.07
C TYR A 134 11.90 17.46 13.81
N VAL A 135 11.64 18.19 14.88
CA VAL A 135 11.26 19.61 14.83
C VAL A 135 12.32 20.42 14.09
N ASP A 136 13.58 20.29 14.51
CA ASP A 136 14.72 20.99 13.94
C ASP A 136 14.92 20.66 12.45
N HIS A 137 14.75 19.39 12.07
CA HIS A 137 14.77 18.96 10.66
C HIS A 137 13.67 19.63 9.84
N VAL A 138 12.43 19.65 10.35
CA VAL A 138 11.29 20.25 9.65
C VAL A 138 11.47 21.76 9.51
N CYS A 139 11.78 22.47 10.60
CA CYS A 139 11.96 23.92 10.60
C CYS A 139 13.10 24.40 9.70
N ARG A 140 14.21 23.67 9.60
CA ARG A 140 15.35 24.08 8.76
C ARG A 140 15.10 23.90 7.27
N LYS A 141 14.24 22.95 6.90
CA LYS A 141 14.09 22.49 5.52
C LYS A 141 12.81 22.98 4.86
N TYR A 142 11.77 23.23 5.66
CA TYR A 142 10.44 23.54 5.18
C TYR A 142 9.93 24.80 5.90
N ASN A 143 9.58 25.83 5.13
CA ASN A 143 9.10 27.10 5.69
C ASN A 143 7.75 26.92 6.40
N THR A 144 6.75 26.43 5.66
CA THR A 144 5.41 26.13 6.19
C THR A 144 5.13 24.66 5.94
N ALA A 145 4.99 23.88 7.00
CA ALA A 145 4.86 22.42 6.91
C ALA A 145 3.63 21.90 7.68
N ILE A 146 2.93 20.96 7.06
CA ILE A 146 1.92 20.11 7.69
C ILE A 146 2.45 18.68 7.67
N VAL A 147 2.50 18.01 8.82
CA VAL A 147 2.94 16.62 8.93
C VAL A 147 1.75 15.71 9.15
N VAL A 148 1.59 14.67 8.34
CA VAL A 148 0.46 13.75 8.49
C VAL A 148 0.97 12.37 8.89
N PHE A 149 0.48 11.85 10.02
CA PHE A 149 0.88 10.56 10.57
C PHE A 149 -0.22 9.51 10.42
N ASP A 150 0.20 8.25 10.27
CA ASP A 150 -0.67 7.09 10.43
C ASP A 150 -1.25 7.00 11.85
N GLY A 151 -2.41 6.37 11.94
CA GLY A 151 -3.03 5.90 13.16
C GLY A 151 -2.72 4.44 13.45
N TYR A 152 -2.37 4.16 14.70
CA TYR A 152 -2.00 2.84 15.18
C TYR A 152 -2.90 2.34 16.33
N GLY A 153 -3.96 3.09 16.66
CA GLY A 153 -4.82 2.83 17.83
C GLY A 153 -6.03 1.92 17.60
N ASN A 154 -6.41 1.65 16.34
CA ASN A 154 -7.72 1.06 16.03
C ASN A 154 -7.60 -0.31 15.33
N GLY A 155 -7.79 -1.40 16.09
CA GLY A 155 -8.08 -2.74 15.57
C GLY A 155 -7.09 -3.30 14.53
N PRO A 156 -7.40 -4.46 13.93
CA PRO A 156 -6.62 -4.99 12.81
C PRO A 156 -6.78 -4.09 11.57
N SER A 157 -5.66 -3.68 10.97
CA SER A 157 -5.62 -2.88 9.74
C SER A 157 -5.52 -3.77 8.51
N THR A 158 -6.03 -3.29 7.37
CA THR A 158 -5.80 -3.94 6.06
C THR A 158 -4.32 -4.05 5.70
N LYS A 159 -3.45 -3.23 6.33
CA LYS A 159 -1.99 -3.28 6.18
C LYS A 159 -1.27 -4.17 7.22
N ASP A 160 -1.97 -4.89 8.12
CA ASP A 160 -1.33 -5.73 9.15
C ASP A 160 -0.37 -6.77 8.58
N SER A 161 -0.77 -7.44 7.50
CA SER A 161 0.08 -8.41 6.81
C SER A 161 1.33 -7.75 6.21
N THR A 162 1.22 -6.49 5.78
CA THR A 162 2.33 -5.68 5.26
C THR A 162 3.23 -5.21 6.39
N HIS A 163 2.69 -4.73 7.51
CA HIS A 163 3.46 -4.38 8.70
C HIS A 163 4.24 -5.58 9.23
N GLN A 164 3.61 -6.76 9.34
CA GLN A 164 4.26 -7.99 9.79
C GLN A 164 5.40 -8.43 8.85
N ARG A 165 5.25 -8.21 7.54
CA ARG A 165 6.30 -8.45 6.55
C ARG A 165 7.44 -7.43 6.66
N GLN A 166 7.13 -6.15 6.81
CA GLN A 166 8.12 -5.07 6.93
C GLN A 166 8.96 -5.21 8.21
N THR A 167 8.34 -5.62 9.32
CA THR A 167 9.05 -5.90 10.57
C THR A 167 9.82 -7.22 10.53
N LYS A 168 9.68 -8.04 9.47
CA LYS A 168 10.25 -9.40 9.37
C LYS A 168 9.85 -10.29 10.56
N GLY A 169 8.68 -10.05 11.17
CA GLY A 169 8.24 -10.72 12.40
C GLY A 169 8.98 -10.28 13.67
N ILE A 170 9.79 -9.23 13.62
CA ILE A 170 10.42 -8.63 14.82
C ILE A 170 9.34 -7.88 15.59
N VAL A 171 8.88 -8.48 16.68
CA VAL A 171 7.98 -7.82 17.64
C VAL A 171 8.84 -7.04 18.62
N GLY A 172 8.78 -5.71 18.56
CA GLY A 172 9.43 -4.84 19.53
C GLY A 172 8.81 -5.00 20.92
N THR A 173 9.63 -4.98 21.97
CA THR A 173 9.14 -4.91 23.35
C THR A 173 8.45 -3.56 23.57
N LYS A 174 7.29 -3.57 24.24
CA LYS A 174 6.63 -2.33 24.68
C LYS A 174 7.56 -1.58 25.64
N VAL A 175 7.82 -0.31 25.36
CA VAL A 175 8.66 0.57 26.18
C VAL A 175 7.78 1.68 26.71
N LEU A 176 7.62 1.75 28.02
CA LEU A 176 7.07 2.94 28.67
C LEU A 176 8.20 3.96 28.79
N PHE A 177 8.04 5.12 28.16
CA PHE A 177 9.05 6.17 28.19
C PHE A 177 8.42 7.54 28.46
N LYS A 178 9.24 8.43 29.01
CA LYS A 178 8.98 9.86 29.13
C LYS A 178 10.03 10.62 28.32
N GLU A 179 9.88 11.93 28.20
CA GLU A 179 10.79 12.76 27.41
C GLU A 179 12.24 12.72 27.89
N ASP A 180 12.48 12.56 29.19
CA ASP A 180 13.79 12.44 29.83
C ASP A 180 14.39 11.04 29.75
N THR A 181 13.61 10.04 29.33
CA THR A 181 14.05 8.65 29.26
C THR A 181 15.08 8.48 28.14
N PRO A 182 16.29 7.93 28.43
CA PRO A 182 17.30 7.70 27.41
C PRO A 182 16.94 6.53 26.49
N PHE A 183 17.07 6.74 25.19
CA PHE A 183 16.84 5.71 24.17
C PHE A 183 17.99 4.70 24.13
N LYS A 184 17.70 3.43 24.37
CA LYS A 184 18.71 2.35 24.50
C LYS A 184 18.59 1.23 23.47
N SER A 185 17.48 1.14 22.74
CA SER A 185 17.21 0.04 21.80
C SER A 185 17.63 0.40 20.36
N LYS A 186 17.33 -0.49 19.40
CA LYS A 186 17.43 -0.17 17.97
C LYS A 186 16.13 0.48 17.51
N LYS A 187 16.23 1.50 16.64
CA LYS A 187 15.09 2.28 16.16
C LYS A 187 14.06 1.39 15.48
N GLU A 188 14.51 0.45 14.66
CA GLU A 188 13.64 -0.47 13.92
C GLU A 188 12.87 -1.39 14.87
N GLN A 189 13.49 -1.82 15.97
CA GLN A 189 12.83 -2.64 16.98
C GLN A 189 11.80 -1.81 17.76
N PHE A 190 12.13 -0.57 18.11
CA PHE A 190 11.21 0.31 18.83
C PHE A 190 9.98 0.65 17.97
N LEU A 191 10.18 1.08 16.72
CA LEU A 191 9.12 1.43 15.77
C LEU A 191 8.35 0.20 15.25
N GLY A 192 8.89 -1.02 15.42
CA GLY A 192 8.19 -2.26 15.11
C GLY A 192 7.08 -2.60 16.09
N ASN A 193 7.02 -1.93 17.25
CA ASN A 193 5.91 -2.04 18.19
C ASN A 193 4.90 -0.90 17.95
N VAL A 194 3.65 -1.28 17.67
CA VAL A 194 2.54 -0.38 17.31
C VAL A 194 2.27 0.65 18.41
N GLU A 195 2.26 0.24 19.68
CA GLU A 195 2.03 1.14 20.81
C GLU A 195 3.19 2.11 21.02
N ASN A 196 4.44 1.64 20.93
CA ASN A 196 5.61 2.49 21.02
C ASN A 196 5.61 3.55 19.91
N LYS A 197 5.27 3.13 18.69
CA LYS A 197 5.17 4.01 17.53
C LYS A 197 4.11 5.08 17.74
N GLN A 198 2.90 4.70 18.19
CA GLN A 198 1.84 5.66 18.50
C GLN A 198 2.24 6.63 19.62
N ASN A 199 2.81 6.14 20.72
CA ASN A 199 3.23 6.98 21.84
C ASN A 199 4.31 7.98 21.42
N PHE A 200 5.24 7.57 20.55
CA PHE A 200 6.26 8.47 20.02
C PHE A 200 5.68 9.50 19.03
N ILE A 201 4.72 9.11 18.20
CA ILE A 201 3.98 10.03 17.33
C ILE A 201 3.24 11.09 18.15
N ASN A 202 2.62 10.69 19.26
CA ASN A 202 1.93 11.63 20.16
C ASN A 202 2.91 12.65 20.76
N LEU A 203 4.07 12.18 21.25
CA LEU A 203 5.14 13.05 21.72
C LEU A 203 5.62 14.02 20.62
N LEU A 204 5.80 13.53 19.39
CA LEU A 204 6.20 14.37 18.25
C LEU A 204 5.15 15.42 17.92
N ALA A 205 3.86 15.06 17.92
CA ALA A 205 2.76 15.98 17.64
C ALA A 205 2.70 17.12 18.68
N GLU A 206 2.91 16.82 19.96
CA GLU A 206 3.01 17.84 21.02
C GLU A 206 4.19 18.79 20.78
N ARG A 207 5.35 18.24 20.37
CA ARG A 207 6.54 19.04 20.06
C ARG A 207 6.37 19.89 18.81
N PHE A 208 5.75 19.37 17.75
CA PHE A 208 5.40 20.14 16.57
C PHE A 208 4.44 21.28 16.91
N LYS A 209 3.38 21.00 17.67
CA LYS A 209 2.44 22.02 18.14
C LYS A 209 3.13 23.12 18.92
N SER A 210 4.11 22.79 19.77
CA SER A 210 4.89 23.78 20.53
C SER A 210 5.74 24.72 19.67
N GLN A 211 5.98 24.37 18.40
CA GLN A 211 6.71 25.17 17.42
C GLN A 211 5.82 25.65 16.26
N ASN A 212 4.49 25.65 16.46
CA ASN A 212 3.50 26.05 15.46
C ASN A 212 3.56 25.22 14.15
N ILE A 213 4.09 24.00 14.19
CA ILE A 213 3.98 23.05 13.09
C ILE A 213 2.67 22.29 13.24
N VAL A 214 1.88 22.26 12.17
CA VAL A 214 0.60 21.54 12.15
C VAL A 214 0.86 20.06 11.94
N SER A 215 0.21 19.21 12.73
CA SER A 215 0.21 17.76 12.50
C SER A 215 -1.20 17.18 12.50
N HIS A 216 -1.46 16.27 11.56
CA HIS A 216 -2.70 15.51 11.46
C HIS A 216 -2.44 14.02 11.70
N HIS A 217 -3.46 13.32 12.19
CA HIS A 217 -3.39 11.89 12.50
C HIS A 217 -4.56 11.18 11.82
N ALA A 218 -4.25 10.17 11.02
CA ALA A 218 -5.25 9.28 10.47
C ALA A 218 -5.77 8.31 11.55
N GLU A 219 -6.93 7.69 11.32
CA GLU A 219 -7.44 6.62 12.21
C GLU A 219 -6.69 5.30 12.01
N SER A 220 -6.23 5.05 10.77
CA SER A 220 -5.39 3.90 10.41
C SER A 220 -4.35 4.37 9.40
N ASP A 221 -4.59 4.19 8.11
CA ASP A 221 -3.64 4.56 7.08
C ASP A 221 -3.71 6.05 6.70
N ALA A 222 -2.56 6.71 6.57
CA ALA A 222 -2.51 8.14 6.27
C ALA A 222 -2.49 8.49 4.78
N ASP A 223 -2.34 7.54 3.85
CA ASP A 223 -2.11 7.83 2.42
C ASP A 223 -3.16 8.79 1.84
N VAL A 224 -4.44 8.52 2.11
CA VAL A 224 -5.55 9.37 1.63
C VAL A 224 -5.56 10.72 2.35
N LEU A 225 -5.31 10.75 3.65
CA LEU A 225 -5.29 12.00 4.43
C LEU A 225 -4.13 12.91 4.00
N ILE A 226 -2.97 12.34 3.72
CA ILE A 226 -1.80 13.03 3.16
C ILE A 226 -2.19 13.72 1.85
N VAL A 227 -2.81 12.97 0.92
CA VAL A 227 -3.22 13.50 -0.38
C VAL A 227 -4.32 14.55 -0.26
N GLN A 228 -5.34 14.32 0.56
CA GLN A 228 -6.40 15.30 0.81
C GLN A 228 -5.85 16.59 1.41
N THR A 229 -4.90 16.49 2.36
CA THR A 229 -4.23 17.66 2.95
C THR A 229 -3.47 18.46 1.90
N ALA A 230 -2.78 17.79 0.97
CA ALA A 230 -2.06 18.46 -0.11
C ALA A 230 -3.00 19.10 -1.13
N VAL A 231 -4.08 18.41 -1.51
CA VAL A 231 -5.11 18.95 -2.42
C VAL A 231 -5.84 20.14 -1.80
N GLU A 232 -6.14 20.10 -0.50
CA GLU A 232 -6.76 21.21 0.21
C GLU A 232 -5.82 22.42 0.27
N SER A 233 -4.54 22.21 0.63
CA SER A 233 -3.54 23.27 0.64
C SER A 233 -3.36 23.90 -0.74
N ALA A 234 -3.43 23.08 -1.80
CA ALA A 234 -3.33 23.52 -3.18
C ALA A 234 -4.48 24.44 -3.63
N LYS A 235 -5.59 24.52 -2.89
CA LYS A 235 -6.62 25.54 -3.20
C LYS A 235 -6.10 26.95 -2.98
N SER A 236 -5.19 27.15 -2.02
CA SER A 236 -4.74 28.48 -1.61
C SER A 236 -3.32 28.80 -2.04
N THR A 237 -2.43 27.80 -2.11
CA THR A 237 -1.02 28.04 -2.46
C THR A 237 -0.38 26.84 -3.15
N THR A 238 0.72 27.05 -3.86
CA THR A 238 1.49 25.95 -4.45
C THR A 238 1.96 25.02 -3.33
N THR A 239 1.70 23.72 -3.51
CA THR A 239 1.91 22.73 -2.46
C THR A 239 2.94 21.70 -2.89
N VAL A 240 3.92 21.41 -2.03
CA VAL A 240 4.91 20.35 -2.25
C VAL A 240 4.60 19.19 -1.31
N LEU A 241 4.23 18.04 -1.88
CA LEU A 241 4.07 16.79 -1.14
C LEU A 241 5.40 16.05 -1.12
N ILE A 242 5.91 15.79 0.08
CA ILE A 242 7.11 15.00 0.32
C ILE A 242 6.71 13.60 0.77
N GLY A 243 7.00 12.59 -0.06
CA GLY A 243 6.68 11.20 0.20
C GLY A 243 7.53 10.24 -0.63
N GLU A 244 7.62 8.98 -0.21
CA GLU A 244 8.38 7.94 -0.92
C GLU A 244 7.47 6.95 -1.66
N ASP A 245 6.22 6.82 -1.23
CA ASP A 245 5.32 5.79 -1.73
C ASP A 245 4.65 6.18 -3.05
N THR A 246 4.69 5.25 -4.00
CA THR A 246 4.04 5.42 -5.32
C THR A 246 2.52 5.49 -5.21
N ASP A 247 1.95 4.96 -4.13
CA ASP A 247 0.51 5.04 -3.86
C ASP A 247 0.06 6.50 -3.70
N LEU A 248 0.91 7.37 -3.13
CA LEU A 248 0.63 8.81 -3.02
C LEU A 248 0.54 9.48 -4.39
N LEU A 249 1.41 9.13 -5.34
CA LEU A 249 1.35 9.65 -6.71
C LEU A 249 0.05 9.22 -7.41
N VAL A 250 -0.34 7.96 -7.26
CA VAL A 250 -1.59 7.43 -7.84
C VAL A 250 -2.80 8.17 -7.28
N LEU A 251 -2.86 8.35 -5.96
CA LEU A 251 -3.92 9.07 -5.27
C LEU A 251 -3.95 10.55 -5.65
N LEU A 252 -2.79 11.20 -5.78
CA LEU A 252 -2.69 12.60 -6.26
C LEU A 252 -3.28 12.74 -7.66
N CYS A 253 -2.87 11.88 -8.60
CA CYS A 253 -3.39 11.89 -9.96
C CYS A 253 -4.92 11.70 -9.99
N TYR A 254 -5.45 10.86 -9.10
CA TYR A 254 -6.89 10.63 -8.98
C TYR A 254 -7.65 11.83 -8.39
N HIS A 255 -7.12 12.47 -7.34
CA HIS A 255 -7.82 13.53 -6.60
C HIS A 255 -7.59 14.95 -7.14
N ILE A 256 -6.55 15.20 -7.92
CA ILE A 256 -6.23 16.56 -8.37
C ILE A 256 -7.26 17.09 -9.36
N ASN A 257 -7.76 18.30 -9.12
CA ASN A 257 -8.66 19.04 -10.00
C ASN A 257 -7.93 20.22 -10.67
N SER A 258 -8.38 20.63 -11.85
CA SER A 258 -7.79 21.67 -12.69
C SER A 258 -7.83 23.08 -12.07
N CYS A 259 -8.63 23.30 -11.02
CA CYS A 259 -8.80 24.60 -10.36
C CYS A 259 -7.82 24.88 -9.21
N HIS A 260 -6.93 23.94 -8.88
CA HIS A 260 -5.97 24.13 -7.78
C HIS A 260 -4.69 24.85 -8.25
N HIS A 261 -3.96 25.45 -7.32
CA HIS A 261 -2.53 25.73 -7.48
C HIS A 261 -1.77 24.43 -7.75
N ASN A 262 -0.52 24.55 -8.20
CA ASN A 262 0.24 23.37 -8.58
C ASN A 262 0.55 22.50 -7.35
N ILE A 263 0.56 21.18 -7.56
CA ILE A 263 1.08 20.22 -6.58
C ILE A 263 2.36 19.64 -7.16
N ILE A 264 3.43 19.69 -6.39
CA ILE A 264 4.70 19.07 -6.72
C ILE A 264 4.88 17.85 -5.82
N PHE A 265 5.08 16.67 -6.40
CA PHE A 265 5.38 15.46 -5.64
C PHE A 265 6.84 15.06 -5.80
N GLN A 266 7.54 14.87 -4.70
CA GLN A 266 8.93 14.43 -4.72
C GLN A 266 9.32 13.61 -3.49
N SER A 267 10.29 12.73 -3.69
CA SER A 267 11.08 12.20 -2.57
C SER A 267 11.93 13.31 -1.98
N GLU A 268 12.14 13.26 -0.67
CA GLU A 268 13.02 14.23 -0.04
C GLU A 268 14.49 13.92 -0.37
N MET A 269 15.16 14.92 -0.97
CA MET A 269 16.58 14.90 -1.37
C MET A 269 17.49 14.21 -0.35
N LYS A 270 18.13 13.11 -0.77
CA LYS A 270 19.32 12.56 -0.11
C LYS A 270 20.56 13.20 -0.73
N GLN A 271 21.46 13.71 0.11
CA GLN A 271 22.67 14.46 -0.30
C GLN A 271 23.58 13.70 -1.30
N SER A 272 23.43 12.38 -1.48
CA SER A 272 24.26 11.57 -2.37
C SER A 272 23.63 11.21 -3.74
N THR A 273 22.36 11.53 -4.02
CA THR A 273 21.68 11.12 -5.26
C THR A 273 21.30 12.32 -6.12
N LYS A 274 22.03 12.50 -7.24
CA LYS A 274 21.86 13.61 -8.21
C LYS A 274 20.62 13.51 -9.12
N LYS A 275 19.85 12.43 -9.08
CA LYS A 275 18.66 12.23 -9.93
C LYS A 275 17.54 11.60 -9.13
N PHE A 276 16.60 12.41 -8.67
CA PHE A 276 15.30 11.95 -8.17
C PHE A 276 14.22 12.67 -8.98
N LYS A 277 13.09 11.99 -9.19
CA LYS A 277 11.99 12.52 -9.99
C LYS A 277 11.18 13.49 -9.17
N VAL A 278 10.97 14.68 -9.74
CA VAL A 278 10.10 15.71 -9.20
C VAL A 278 8.92 15.82 -10.15
N TRP A 279 7.74 15.45 -9.66
CA TRP A 279 6.52 15.37 -10.44
C TRP A 279 5.76 16.68 -10.34
N ASP A 280 5.48 17.30 -11.47
CA ASP A 280 4.50 18.38 -11.58
C ASP A 280 3.14 17.74 -11.85
N LEU A 281 2.20 17.82 -10.90
CA LEU A 281 0.94 17.08 -11.02
C LEU A 281 -0.01 17.70 -12.06
N LYS A 282 0.13 19.00 -12.38
CA LYS A 282 -0.63 19.61 -13.49
C LYS A 282 -0.14 19.08 -14.82
N LYS A 283 1.17 19.08 -15.06
CA LYS A 283 1.76 18.49 -16.27
C LYS A 283 1.47 17.00 -16.35
N THR A 284 1.62 16.28 -15.23
CA THR A 284 1.34 14.84 -15.15
C THR A 284 -0.11 14.54 -15.54
N LYS A 285 -1.09 15.27 -15.00
CA LYS A 285 -2.51 15.06 -15.37
C LYS A 285 -2.76 15.39 -16.85
N ASN A 286 -2.12 16.41 -17.41
CA ASN A 286 -2.23 16.73 -18.83
C ASN A 286 -1.64 15.63 -19.73
N VAL A 287 -0.50 15.04 -19.34
CA VAL A 287 0.15 13.96 -20.07
C VAL A 287 -0.65 12.66 -20.00
N LEU A 288 -1.17 12.33 -18.82
CA LEU A 288 -1.90 11.08 -18.60
C LEU A 288 -3.34 11.14 -19.14
N GLY A 289 -3.96 12.32 -19.09
CA GLY A 289 -5.37 12.50 -19.39
C GLY A 289 -6.30 12.16 -18.22
N GLU A 290 -7.45 12.83 -18.16
CA GLU A 290 -8.37 12.73 -17.02
C GLU A 290 -8.93 11.31 -16.83
N GLU A 291 -9.33 10.66 -17.92
CA GLU A 291 -9.89 9.30 -17.89
C GLU A 291 -8.87 8.28 -17.39
N PHE A 292 -7.60 8.41 -17.79
CA PHE A 292 -6.57 7.50 -17.32
C PHE A 292 -6.26 7.73 -15.83
N CYS A 293 -6.18 8.99 -15.39
CA CYS A 293 -6.03 9.35 -13.98
C CYS A 293 -7.13 8.75 -13.09
N LYS A 294 -8.39 8.76 -13.54
CA LYS A 294 -9.53 8.17 -12.81
C LYS A 294 -9.36 6.67 -12.55
N VAL A 295 -8.80 5.93 -13.51
CA VAL A 295 -8.64 4.46 -13.40
C VAL A 295 -7.30 4.02 -12.78
N LEU A 296 -6.38 4.93 -12.47
CA LEU A 296 -5.09 4.57 -11.87
C LEU A 296 -5.21 3.73 -10.57
N PRO A 297 -6.17 3.96 -9.66
CA PRO A 297 -6.38 3.09 -8.50
C PRO A 297 -6.68 1.63 -8.89
N PHE A 298 -7.46 1.42 -9.96
CA PHE A 298 -7.71 0.08 -10.52
C PHE A 298 -6.43 -0.52 -11.09
N VAL A 299 -5.68 0.24 -11.89
CA VAL A 299 -4.39 -0.18 -12.47
C VAL A 299 -3.42 -0.59 -11.36
N GLN A 300 -3.32 0.20 -10.28
CA GLN A 300 -2.49 -0.09 -9.12
C GLN A 300 -2.93 -1.38 -8.43
N SER A 301 -4.25 -1.55 -8.23
CA SER A 301 -4.83 -2.69 -7.52
C SER A 301 -4.67 -4.01 -8.30
N ILE A 302 -4.97 -4.04 -9.60
CA ILE A 302 -4.93 -5.27 -10.41
C ILE A 302 -3.50 -5.78 -10.68
N SER A 303 -2.56 -4.85 -10.72
CA SER A 303 -1.12 -5.14 -10.86
C SER A 303 -0.43 -5.41 -9.51
N GLY A 304 -1.21 -5.39 -8.41
CA GLY A 304 -0.82 -5.69 -7.04
C GLY A 304 -0.31 -4.47 -6.27
N CYS A 305 -0.82 -4.24 -5.07
CA CYS A 305 -0.32 -3.25 -4.10
C CYS A 305 -0.10 -3.91 -2.73
N ASP A 306 0.00 -3.13 -1.65
CA ASP A 306 0.19 -3.69 -0.31
C ASP A 306 -1.02 -4.48 0.20
N THR A 307 -2.22 -4.16 -0.29
CA THR A 307 -3.47 -4.79 0.12
C THR A 307 -4.01 -5.81 -0.87
N THR A 308 -3.46 -5.86 -2.10
CA THR A 308 -3.92 -6.77 -3.16
C THR A 308 -2.79 -7.61 -3.73
N SER A 309 -3.10 -8.85 -4.10
CA SER A 309 -2.15 -9.64 -4.88
C SER A 309 -2.00 -9.07 -6.29
N ARG A 310 -0.77 -9.12 -6.81
CA ARG A 310 -0.55 -9.05 -8.26
C ARG A 310 -1.19 -10.24 -8.95
N LEU A 311 -1.90 -10.01 -10.07
CA LEU A 311 -2.35 -11.09 -10.94
C LEU A 311 -1.16 -11.71 -11.71
N PHE A 312 -1.13 -13.04 -11.78
CA PHE A 312 -0.11 -13.77 -12.52
C PHE A 312 -0.02 -13.28 -13.97
N GLY A 313 1.20 -13.03 -14.43
CA GLY A 313 1.46 -12.47 -15.76
C GLY A 313 1.33 -10.93 -15.85
N ILE A 314 0.51 -10.27 -15.02
CA ILE A 314 0.23 -8.83 -15.16
C ILE A 314 1.15 -8.01 -14.27
N GLY A 315 2.16 -7.34 -14.85
CA GLY A 315 3.04 -6.40 -14.13
C GLY A 315 2.56 -4.95 -14.22
N LYS A 316 3.13 -4.05 -13.39
CA LYS A 316 2.79 -2.60 -13.39
C LYS A 316 2.83 -1.97 -14.79
N GLY A 317 3.95 -2.12 -15.50
CA GLY A 317 4.10 -1.55 -16.86
C GLY A 317 3.15 -2.18 -17.89
N GLN A 318 2.84 -3.48 -17.76
CA GLN A 318 1.85 -4.11 -18.65
C GLN A 318 0.43 -3.63 -18.35
N ALA A 319 0.07 -3.42 -17.08
CA ALA A 319 -1.23 -2.88 -16.71
C ALA A 319 -1.41 -1.44 -17.20
N VAL A 320 -0.36 -0.59 -17.10
CA VAL A 320 -0.34 0.75 -17.70
C VAL A 320 -0.53 0.66 -19.21
N LYS A 321 0.25 -0.18 -19.90
CA LYS A 321 0.12 -0.35 -21.35
C LYS A 321 -1.28 -0.80 -21.75
N LYS A 322 -1.87 -1.77 -21.03
CA LYS A 322 -3.24 -2.24 -21.27
C LYS A 322 -4.25 -1.11 -21.09
N ALA A 323 -4.14 -0.32 -20.03
CA ALA A 323 -5.02 0.83 -19.84
C ALA A 323 -4.92 1.87 -20.98
N GLN A 324 -3.76 1.97 -21.66
CA GLN A 324 -3.62 2.87 -22.80
C GLN A 324 -4.13 2.29 -24.14
N THR A 325 -4.11 0.96 -24.31
CA THR A 325 -4.31 0.33 -25.64
C THR A 325 -5.47 -0.65 -25.73
N ASP A 326 -6.04 -1.08 -24.59
CA ASP A 326 -7.06 -2.13 -24.52
C ASP A 326 -8.37 -1.53 -23.98
N GLU A 327 -9.34 -1.35 -24.88
CA GLU A 327 -10.64 -0.75 -24.59
C GLU A 327 -11.44 -1.57 -23.57
N TYR A 328 -11.39 -2.90 -23.65
CA TYR A 328 -12.07 -3.78 -22.70
C TYR A 328 -11.45 -3.68 -21.30
N PHE A 329 -10.12 -3.55 -21.22
CA PHE A 329 -9.45 -3.30 -19.94
C PHE A 329 -9.89 -1.97 -19.33
N MET A 330 -10.03 -0.92 -20.15
CA MET A 330 -10.51 0.39 -19.70
C MET A 330 -11.98 0.35 -19.26
N GLU A 331 -12.85 -0.35 -19.99
CA GLU A 331 -14.26 -0.55 -19.60
C GLU A 331 -14.37 -1.25 -18.23
N CYS A 332 -13.57 -2.30 -18.02
CA CYS A 332 -13.49 -2.97 -16.72
C CYS A 332 -13.03 -2.02 -15.61
N ALA A 333 -12.02 -1.20 -15.91
CA ALA A 333 -11.46 -0.26 -14.94
C ALA A 333 -12.46 0.84 -14.56
N ASN A 334 -13.18 1.39 -15.54
CA ASN A 334 -14.24 2.37 -15.33
C ASN A 334 -15.39 1.78 -14.51
N THR A 335 -15.84 0.57 -14.85
CA THR A 335 -16.88 -0.14 -14.09
C THR A 335 -16.51 -0.29 -12.62
N PHE A 336 -15.25 -0.65 -12.33
CA PHE A 336 -14.74 -0.78 -10.97
C PHE A 336 -14.67 0.56 -10.23
N THR A 337 -14.28 1.62 -10.93
CA THR A 337 -14.10 2.96 -10.34
C THR A 337 -15.45 3.63 -10.08
N ASP A 338 -16.44 3.46 -10.97
CA ASP A 338 -17.81 3.98 -10.79
C ASP A 338 -18.57 3.28 -9.66
N THR A 339 -18.30 1.99 -9.43
CA THR A 339 -18.88 1.26 -8.28
C THR A 339 -18.27 1.74 -6.95
N MET A 340 -16.98 2.08 -6.91
CA MET A 340 -16.37 2.75 -5.74
C MET A 340 -17.06 4.10 -5.43
N TYR A 341 -17.55 4.83 -6.44
CA TYR A 341 -18.26 6.10 -6.26
C TYR A 341 -19.66 5.94 -5.64
N LYS A 342 -20.31 4.79 -5.83
CA LYS A 342 -21.62 4.48 -5.24
C LYS A 342 -21.52 3.95 -3.80
N ASP A 343 -20.43 3.26 -3.48
CA ASP A 343 -20.18 2.68 -2.16
C ASP A 343 -19.24 3.51 -1.27
N THR A 344 -18.82 4.71 -1.69
CA THR A 344 -17.95 5.60 -0.88
C THR A 344 -18.63 6.13 0.39
N GLN A 345 -19.95 6.00 0.52
CA GLN A 345 -20.67 6.17 1.80
C GLN A 345 -20.58 4.94 2.73
N LEU A 346 -20.17 3.78 2.22
CA LEU A 346 -20.17 2.48 2.93
C LEU A 346 -18.76 1.89 3.15
N LEU A 347 -17.77 2.28 2.34
CA LEU A 347 -16.39 1.73 2.38
C LEU A 347 -15.53 2.24 3.54
N LEU A 348 -16.01 3.21 4.32
CA LEU A 348 -15.36 3.67 5.56
C LEU A 348 -15.39 2.63 6.70
N ARG A 349 -16.09 1.51 6.56
CA ARG A 349 -16.15 0.48 7.60
C ARG A 349 -16.14 -0.93 7.02
N HIS A 350 -15.00 -1.60 7.16
CA HIS A 350 -14.87 -3.06 7.19
C HIS A 350 -15.37 -3.85 5.96
N LYS A 351 -14.45 -4.25 5.06
CA LYS A 351 -14.25 -5.64 4.57
C LYS A 351 -13.25 -5.68 3.40
N PRO A 352 -12.41 -6.74 3.30
CA PRO A 352 -11.59 -6.97 2.11
C PRO A 352 -12.49 -7.37 0.93
N ILE A 353 -12.40 -6.63 -0.18
CA ILE A 353 -13.13 -6.93 -1.42
C ILE A 353 -12.43 -8.11 -2.11
N LEU A 354 -13.02 -9.29 -1.97
CA LEU A 354 -12.98 -10.33 -2.99
C LEU A 354 -14.18 -10.10 -3.92
N CYS A 355 -13.99 -9.38 -5.03
CA CYS A 355 -15.00 -9.29 -6.09
C CYS A 355 -14.41 -9.77 -7.42
N LEU A 356 -14.55 -11.07 -7.65
CA LEU A 356 -14.78 -11.65 -8.97
C LEU A 356 -16.02 -12.55 -8.85
N LYS A 357 -17.19 -11.94 -8.63
CA LYS A 357 -18.45 -12.63 -8.91
C LYS A 357 -18.77 -12.44 -10.39
N ARG A 358 -18.43 -13.45 -11.20
CA ARG A 358 -19.11 -13.66 -12.49
C ARG A 358 -20.59 -13.88 -12.18
N LYS A 359 -21.45 -12.99 -12.68
CA LYS A 359 -22.86 -13.33 -12.89
C LYS A 359 -22.90 -14.30 -14.07
N TYR A 360 -23.48 -15.47 -13.84
CA TYR A 360 -24.06 -16.27 -14.91
C TYR A 360 -25.48 -15.76 -15.18
#